data_AF-A0AAD7BYN6-F1
#
_entry.id   AF-A0AAD7BYN6-F1
#
_cell.length_a   1.000
_cell.length_b   1.000
_cell.length_c   1.000
_cell.angle_alpha   90.00
_cell.angle_beta   90.00
_cell.angle_gamma   90.00
#
_symmetry.space_group_name_H-M   'P 1'
#
loop_
_entity.id
_entity.type
_entity.pdbx_description
1 polymer ?
#
loop_
_entity_poly.entity_id
_entity_poly.type
_entity_poly.pdbx_seq_one_letter_code
_entity_poly.pdbx_strand_id
1 'polypeptide(L)'
;MLPILLSLIVLGGTHGYTWPSPTLEALEAARFDQLGFNSVQLAPFIQPCNAFLFADNSGRSNAADWIRTAYHDMATYNVADGTGGLDASIRFGVEQARSENVGDGFNNTFIPVLIASNRYVGVADALALALVMVVENCGGLEMPFRGGRIDATEPNAPGVPEPQQDLDSHIASFARQGFTQTDMIGLVACGHTFGGVQHAAFPTIVGELNDPQDTQDVAHFDTTFVHFDNNVATEYVSGTTQNPLVVGFNDTTNSDKQIFGSDGNATMRSLADSPSLFSSTCTELFTRMIDTVPSGVQLTDVITPIPIKPANVELTLANDSINVFGQVRPPAVEH
;
A
#
# COMPACT_ATOMS: atom_id res chain seq x y z
N MET A 1 38.64 16.68 49.09
CA MET A 1 38.10 15.47 48.47
C MET A 1 36.90 15.89 47.63
N LEU A 2 37.06 15.90 46.31
CA LEU A 2 36.05 16.33 45.34
C LEU A 2 35.36 15.07 44.79
N PRO A 3 34.03 14.95 44.79
CA PRO A 3 33.38 13.76 44.25
C PRO A 3 33.37 13.86 42.72
N ILE A 4 33.96 12.86 42.07
CA ILE A 4 33.87 12.68 40.62
C ILE A 4 32.48 12.13 40.32
N LEU A 5 31.63 12.95 39.69
CA LEU A 5 30.38 12.50 39.08
C LEU A 5 30.75 11.62 37.88
N LEU A 6 30.45 10.33 37.96
CA LEU A 6 30.55 9.41 36.84
C LEU A 6 29.29 9.59 35.98
N SER A 7 29.35 10.44 34.96
CA SER A 7 28.30 10.55 33.96
C SER A 7 28.28 9.26 33.14
N LEU A 8 27.26 8.42 33.34
CA LEU A 8 26.94 7.33 32.41
C LEU A 8 26.41 7.97 31.12
N ILE A 9 27.29 8.11 30.14
CA ILE A 9 26.86 8.33 28.75
C ILE A 9 26.35 6.97 28.27
N VAL A 10 25.03 6.77 28.32
CA VAL A 10 24.39 5.70 27.54
C VAL A 10 24.44 6.17 26.09
N LEU A 11 25.52 5.80 25.39
CA LEU A 11 25.51 5.79 23.93
C LEU A 11 24.43 4.78 23.53
N GLY A 12 23.27 5.28 23.12
CA GLY A 12 22.27 4.47 22.42
C GLY A 12 22.95 3.94 21.16
N GLY A 13 23.43 2.69 21.23
CA GLY A 13 23.95 2.02 20.07
C GLY A 13 22.83 1.89 19.06
N THR A 14 23.04 2.44 17.86
CA THR A 14 22.31 2.00 16.68
C THR A 14 22.53 0.50 16.58
N HIS A 15 21.51 -0.30 16.91
CA HIS A 15 21.58 -1.74 16.81
C HIS A 15 21.62 -2.12 15.32
N GLY A 16 22.81 -2.08 14.73
CA GLY A 16 23.05 -2.67 13.42
C GLY A 16 22.67 -4.15 13.43
N TYR A 17 22.33 -4.69 12.27
CA TYR A 17 21.97 -6.10 12.10
C TYR A 17 22.90 -7.05 12.85
N THR A 18 22.38 -7.79 13.83
CA THR A 18 23.09 -8.88 14.49
C THR A 18 22.53 -10.20 14.00
N TRP A 19 23.29 -10.91 13.16
CA TRP A 19 22.95 -12.28 12.78
C TRP A 19 23.02 -13.20 14.03
N PRO A 20 21.99 -14.01 14.32
CA PRO A 20 20.71 -14.12 13.62
C PRO A 20 19.66 -13.12 14.15
N SER A 21 18.96 -12.41 13.24
CA SER A 21 17.75 -11.65 13.56
C SER A 21 16.57 -12.25 12.77
N PRO A 22 15.82 -13.20 13.37
CA PRO A 22 14.78 -13.92 12.65
C PRO A 22 13.71 -13.04 12.03
N THR A 23 13.37 -11.92 12.68
CA THR A 23 12.39 -10.95 12.17
C THR A 23 12.92 -10.21 10.95
N LEU A 24 14.15 -9.68 11.00
CA LEU A 24 14.72 -8.97 9.86
C LEU A 24 14.91 -9.90 8.67
N GLU A 25 15.38 -11.13 8.91
CA GLU A 25 15.55 -12.12 7.86
C GLU A 25 14.23 -12.51 7.19
N ALA A 26 13.13 -12.58 7.95
CA ALA A 26 11.81 -12.89 7.42
C ALA A 26 11.20 -11.72 6.64
N LEU A 27 11.32 -10.48 7.13
CA LEU A 27 10.88 -9.28 6.41
C LEU A 27 11.65 -9.08 5.12
N GLU A 28 12.97 -9.30 5.15
CA GLU A 28 13.84 -9.22 3.98
C GLU A 28 13.54 -10.35 2.98
N ALA A 29 13.31 -11.58 3.44
CA ALA A 29 12.86 -12.67 2.56
C ALA A 29 11.53 -12.33 1.90
N ALA A 30 10.54 -11.86 2.67
CA ALA A 30 9.23 -11.50 2.15
C ALA A 30 9.34 -10.42 1.07
N ARG A 31 10.21 -9.42 1.28
CA ARG A 31 10.43 -8.32 0.33
C ARG A 31 11.11 -8.75 -0.96
N PHE A 32 12.19 -9.52 -0.88
CA PHE A 32 13.09 -9.77 -2.02
C PHE A 32 12.98 -11.17 -2.63
N ASP A 33 12.59 -12.18 -1.87
CA ASP A 33 12.40 -13.55 -2.38
C ASP A 33 10.99 -13.68 -3.00
N GLN A 34 10.62 -12.79 -3.94
CA GLN A 34 9.25 -12.70 -4.45
C GLN A 34 8.77 -13.98 -5.17
N LEU A 35 9.69 -14.74 -5.77
CA LEU A 35 9.40 -15.97 -6.52
C LEU A 35 10.32 -17.12 -6.09
N GLY A 36 9.89 -18.36 -6.35
CA GLY A 36 10.68 -19.56 -6.12
C GLY A 36 10.54 -20.16 -4.72
N PHE A 37 11.47 -21.03 -4.35
CA PHE A 37 11.37 -21.91 -3.18
C PHE A 37 11.27 -21.19 -1.83
N ASN A 38 11.88 -20.00 -1.71
CA ASN A 38 11.89 -19.22 -0.46
C ASN A 38 10.78 -18.17 -0.38
N SER A 39 9.90 -18.09 -1.38
CA SER A 39 8.88 -17.04 -1.46
C SER A 39 7.74 -17.24 -0.47
N VAL A 40 7.28 -16.14 0.11
CA VAL A 40 6.03 -16.06 0.89
C VAL A 40 4.77 -16.04 0.00
N GLN A 41 4.96 -16.22 -1.31
CA GLN A 41 3.92 -16.37 -2.34
C GLN A 41 2.98 -15.16 -2.50
N LEU A 42 3.41 -13.94 -2.18
CA LEU A 42 2.58 -12.75 -2.35
C LEU A 42 2.53 -12.24 -3.79
N ALA A 43 3.69 -12.11 -4.44
CA ALA A 43 3.80 -11.58 -5.82
C ALA A 43 2.96 -12.34 -6.88
N PRO A 44 2.83 -13.69 -6.83
CA PRO A 44 1.96 -14.41 -7.75
C PRO A 44 0.47 -14.04 -7.67
N PHE A 45 0.00 -13.46 -6.56
CA PHE A 45 -1.40 -12.97 -6.46
C PHE A 45 -1.56 -11.54 -6.98
N ILE A 46 -0.47 -10.81 -7.13
CA ILE A 46 -0.43 -9.44 -7.66
C ILE A 46 -0.35 -9.46 -9.18
N GLN A 47 0.39 -10.41 -9.75
CA GLN A 47 0.57 -10.54 -11.20
C GLN A 47 -0.44 -11.52 -11.83
N PRO A 48 -1.12 -11.16 -12.94
CA PRO A 48 -1.04 -9.87 -13.65
C PRO A 48 -1.84 -8.75 -12.94
N CYS A 49 -1.52 -7.48 -13.24
CA CYS A 49 -2.15 -6.27 -12.63
C CYS A 49 -3.61 -5.99 -13.04
N ASN A 50 -4.22 -6.90 -13.79
CA ASN A 50 -5.55 -6.73 -14.39
C ASN A 50 -6.56 -7.80 -13.96
N ALA A 51 -6.19 -8.75 -13.09
CA ALA A 51 -7.10 -9.78 -12.59
C ALA A 51 -6.51 -10.53 -11.39
N PHE A 52 -7.37 -11.11 -10.56
CA PHE A 52 -6.95 -12.09 -9.56
C PHE A 52 -6.97 -13.47 -10.21
N LEU A 53 -6.00 -14.34 -9.89
CA LEU A 53 -5.92 -15.67 -10.48
C LEU A 53 -6.97 -16.67 -9.95
N PHE A 54 -7.82 -16.25 -9.02
CA PHE A 54 -8.77 -17.11 -8.30
C PHE A 54 -10.23 -16.62 -8.36
N ALA A 55 -10.51 -15.57 -9.13
CA ALA A 55 -11.86 -15.03 -9.34
C ALA A 55 -12.07 -14.71 -10.83
N ASP A 56 -13.34 -14.65 -11.28
CA ASP A 56 -13.67 -14.00 -12.56
C ASP A 56 -13.94 -12.53 -12.27
N ASN A 57 -13.02 -11.69 -12.71
CA ASN A 57 -13.02 -10.25 -12.50
C ASN A 57 -12.54 -9.52 -13.76
N SER A 58 -12.98 -10.02 -14.91
CA SER A 58 -12.78 -9.37 -16.21
C SER A 58 -13.25 -7.91 -16.14
N GLY A 59 -12.41 -6.97 -16.57
CA GLY A 59 -12.68 -5.53 -16.47
C GLY A 59 -12.28 -4.87 -15.14
N ARG A 60 -11.74 -5.62 -14.16
CA ARG A 60 -11.32 -5.06 -12.86
C ARG A 60 -9.81 -5.12 -12.66
N SER A 61 -9.20 -4.02 -12.26
CA SER A 61 -7.81 -4.02 -11.80
C SER A 61 -7.69 -4.65 -10.41
N ASN A 62 -6.95 -5.76 -10.27
CA ASN A 62 -6.59 -6.27 -8.94
C ASN A 62 -5.63 -5.30 -8.23
N ALA A 63 -4.83 -4.54 -8.98
CA ALA A 63 -3.90 -3.55 -8.43
C ALA A 63 -4.62 -2.51 -7.58
N ALA A 64 -5.77 -2.04 -8.06
CA ALA A 64 -6.64 -1.10 -7.34
C ALA A 64 -7.14 -1.67 -6.01
N ASP A 65 -7.45 -2.96 -5.91
CA ASP A 65 -7.92 -3.57 -4.65
C ASP A 65 -6.82 -3.58 -3.57
N TRP A 66 -5.57 -3.85 -3.93
CA TRP A 66 -4.43 -3.80 -3.01
C TRP A 66 -4.20 -2.39 -2.46
N ILE A 67 -4.17 -1.41 -3.36
CA ILE A 67 -3.97 0.01 -3.01
C ILE A 67 -5.13 0.50 -2.16
N ARG A 68 -6.37 0.20 -2.56
CA ARG A 68 -7.58 0.55 -1.80
C ARG A 68 -7.55 -0.08 -0.42
N THR A 69 -7.19 -1.35 -0.29
CA THR A 69 -7.15 -2.01 1.03
C THR A 69 -6.15 -1.35 1.97
N ALA A 70 -4.94 -1.05 1.49
CA ALA A 70 -3.94 -0.37 2.30
C ALA A 70 -4.36 1.07 2.68
N TYR A 71 -4.95 1.82 1.74
CA TYR A 71 -5.46 3.17 2.04
C TYR A 71 -6.59 3.14 3.06
N HIS A 72 -7.59 2.24 2.90
CA HIS A 72 -8.75 2.18 3.79
C HIS A 72 -8.37 1.78 5.22
N ASP A 73 -7.40 0.88 5.39
CA ASP A 73 -6.83 0.55 6.70
C ASP A 73 -6.16 1.79 7.33
N MET A 74 -5.25 2.42 6.56
CA MET A 74 -4.49 3.59 6.99
C MET A 74 -5.37 4.79 7.33
N ALA A 75 -6.43 5.04 6.55
CA ALA A 75 -7.26 6.24 6.62
C ALA A 75 -7.98 6.43 7.97
N THR A 76 -8.02 5.39 8.79
CA THR A 76 -8.49 5.45 10.19
C THR A 76 -7.54 6.23 11.10
N TYR A 77 -6.32 6.53 10.66
CA TYR A 77 -5.33 7.26 11.45
C TYR A 77 -5.85 8.63 11.88
N ASN A 78 -5.55 8.97 13.13
CA ASN A 78 -5.87 10.25 13.73
C ASN A 78 -4.63 10.89 14.35
N VAL A 79 -4.10 11.92 13.70
CA VAL A 79 -2.96 12.70 14.20
C VAL A 79 -3.16 13.31 15.60
N ALA A 80 -4.42 13.51 16.02
CA ALA A 80 -4.72 14.18 17.30
C ALA A 80 -4.49 13.27 18.52
N ASP A 81 -4.78 11.97 18.40
CA ASP A 81 -4.62 10.99 19.48
C ASP A 81 -3.64 9.86 19.14
N GLY A 82 -3.19 9.77 17.89
CA GLY A 82 -2.23 8.79 17.41
C GLY A 82 -2.81 7.39 17.21
N THR A 83 -4.13 7.23 17.18
CA THR A 83 -4.81 5.94 16.94
C THR A 83 -5.02 5.67 15.45
N GLY A 84 -5.32 4.43 15.09
CA GLY A 84 -5.50 4.00 13.70
C GLY A 84 -4.20 3.93 12.90
N GLY A 85 -4.32 3.86 11.57
CA GLY A 85 -3.19 3.72 10.65
C GLY A 85 -3.09 2.32 10.08
N LEU A 86 -1.98 2.02 9.39
CA LEU A 86 -1.78 0.74 8.73
C LEU A 86 -1.45 -0.34 9.77
N ASP A 87 -2.49 -0.98 10.30
CA ASP A 87 -2.45 -1.97 11.38
C ASP A 87 -3.28 -3.24 11.07
N ALA A 88 -3.79 -3.36 9.84
CA ALA A 88 -4.65 -4.41 9.35
C ALA A 88 -6.01 -4.54 10.07
N SER A 89 -6.50 -3.50 10.74
CA SER A 89 -7.86 -3.43 11.29
C SER A 89 -8.96 -3.63 10.23
N ILE A 90 -8.75 -3.20 8.99
CA ILE A 90 -9.73 -3.38 7.89
C ILE A 90 -10.04 -4.87 7.61
N ARG A 91 -9.27 -5.82 8.15
CA ARG A 91 -9.58 -7.27 8.09
C ARG A 91 -10.84 -7.66 8.88
N PHE A 92 -11.26 -6.84 9.84
CA PHE A 92 -12.41 -7.17 10.67
C PHE A 92 -13.72 -6.89 9.91
N GLY A 93 -14.60 -7.89 9.82
CA GLY A 93 -15.86 -7.76 9.07
C GLY A 93 -16.79 -6.64 9.56
N VAL A 94 -16.70 -6.24 10.83
CA VAL A 94 -17.44 -5.08 11.37
C VAL A 94 -16.98 -3.77 10.70
N GLU A 95 -15.70 -3.66 10.37
CA GLU A 95 -15.14 -2.50 9.69
C GLU A 95 -15.49 -2.51 8.20
N GLN A 96 -15.36 -3.67 7.54
CA GLN A 96 -15.73 -3.82 6.13
C GLN A 96 -17.22 -3.58 5.86
N ALA A 97 -18.08 -3.80 6.85
CA ALA A 97 -19.53 -3.60 6.72
C ALA A 97 -19.98 -2.12 6.74
N ARG A 98 -19.07 -1.16 6.92
CA ARG A 98 -19.39 0.27 6.96
C ARG A 98 -19.66 0.83 5.56
N SER A 99 -20.42 1.92 5.47
CA SER A 99 -20.75 2.58 4.18
C SER A 99 -19.50 3.06 3.44
N GLU A 100 -18.48 3.49 4.19
CA GLU A 100 -17.20 3.94 3.67
C GLU A 100 -16.34 2.82 3.05
N ASN A 101 -16.77 1.56 3.21
CA ASN A 101 -16.02 0.34 2.88
C ASN A 101 -16.76 -0.60 1.91
N VAL A 102 -17.82 -0.13 1.24
CA VAL A 102 -18.61 -0.94 0.31
C VAL A 102 -17.74 -1.55 -0.81
N GLY A 103 -18.02 -2.81 -1.13
CA GLY A 103 -17.31 -3.60 -2.14
C GLY A 103 -16.76 -4.91 -1.56
N ASP A 104 -16.28 -5.79 -2.43
CA ASP A 104 -15.76 -7.11 -2.08
C ASP A 104 -14.22 -7.21 -2.13
N GLY A 105 -13.53 -6.15 -2.55
CA GLY A 105 -12.08 -6.15 -2.82
C GLY A 105 -11.20 -6.52 -1.63
N PHE A 106 -11.62 -6.16 -0.42
CA PHE A 106 -10.86 -6.47 0.80
C PHE A 106 -10.68 -7.98 1.00
N ASN A 107 -11.72 -8.78 0.69
CA ASN A 107 -11.63 -10.24 0.82
C ASN A 107 -10.61 -10.82 -0.17
N ASN A 108 -10.56 -10.29 -1.39
CA ASN A 108 -9.59 -10.71 -2.40
C ASN A 108 -8.15 -10.38 -1.96
N THR A 109 -7.95 -9.25 -1.30
CA THR A 109 -6.65 -8.86 -0.73
C THR A 109 -6.27 -9.70 0.50
N PHE A 110 -7.17 -9.97 1.44
CA PHE A 110 -6.78 -10.64 2.68
C PHE A 110 -6.45 -12.12 2.54
N ILE A 111 -6.99 -12.83 1.55
CA ILE A 111 -6.62 -14.23 1.28
C ILE A 111 -5.07 -14.38 1.15
N PRO A 112 -4.41 -13.70 0.20
CA PRO A 112 -2.96 -13.78 0.04
C PRO A 112 -2.16 -13.06 1.13
N VAL A 113 -2.66 -11.96 1.71
CA VAL A 113 -1.97 -11.31 2.86
C VAL A 113 -1.84 -12.28 4.03
N LEU A 114 -2.89 -13.04 4.34
CA LEU A 114 -2.86 -14.03 5.41
C LEU A 114 -1.91 -15.20 5.10
N ILE A 115 -1.80 -15.62 3.83
CA ILE A 115 -0.84 -16.64 3.39
C ILE A 115 0.62 -16.15 3.58
N ALA A 116 0.89 -14.89 3.29
CA ALA A 116 2.21 -14.30 3.42
C ALA A 116 2.59 -14.01 4.89
N SER A 117 1.60 -13.87 5.77
CA SER A 117 1.81 -13.59 7.19
C SER A 117 2.32 -14.79 7.98
N ASN A 118 3.14 -14.53 9.01
CA ASN A 118 3.64 -15.54 9.94
C ASN A 118 4.07 -14.88 11.26
N ARG A 119 4.68 -15.63 12.18
CA ARG A 119 5.10 -15.10 13.50
C ARG A 119 6.13 -13.95 13.45
N TYR A 120 6.78 -13.73 12.31
CA TYR A 120 7.80 -12.69 12.09
C TYR A 120 7.36 -11.59 11.12
N VAL A 121 6.32 -11.85 10.32
CA VAL A 121 5.74 -10.90 9.36
C VAL A 121 4.26 -10.79 9.67
N GLY A 122 3.86 -9.71 10.33
CA GLY A 122 2.45 -9.46 10.67
C GLY A 122 1.57 -9.27 9.44
N VAL A 123 0.25 -9.30 9.64
CA VAL A 123 -0.73 -9.05 8.56
C VAL A 123 -0.59 -7.61 8.06
N ALA A 124 -0.35 -6.65 8.96
CA ALA A 124 -0.14 -5.25 8.59
C ALA A 124 1.14 -5.05 7.77
N ASP A 125 2.23 -5.73 8.11
CA ASP A 125 3.46 -5.71 7.31
C ASP A 125 3.27 -6.39 5.95
N ALA A 126 2.53 -7.50 5.89
CA ALA A 126 2.20 -8.17 4.63
C ALA A 126 1.28 -7.31 3.73
N LEU A 127 0.35 -6.54 4.31
CA LEU A 127 -0.50 -5.59 3.58
C LEU A 127 0.33 -4.41 3.03
N ALA A 128 1.22 -3.82 3.85
CA ALA A 128 2.15 -2.79 3.41
C ALA A 128 3.04 -3.28 2.26
N LEU A 129 3.55 -4.51 2.39
CA LEU A 129 4.38 -5.15 1.39
C LEU A 129 3.60 -5.42 0.09
N ALA A 130 2.32 -5.79 0.18
CA ALA A 130 1.48 -5.96 -0.99
C ALA A 130 1.35 -4.66 -1.78
N LEU A 131 1.23 -3.51 -1.11
CA LEU A 131 1.24 -2.20 -1.77
C LEU A 131 2.59 -1.91 -2.45
N VAL A 132 3.70 -2.17 -1.78
CA VAL A 132 5.04 -2.00 -2.38
C VAL A 132 5.17 -2.86 -3.65
N MET A 133 4.78 -4.13 -3.55
CA MET A 133 4.87 -5.06 -4.68
C MET A 133 3.93 -4.69 -5.83
N VAL A 134 2.70 -4.23 -5.56
CA VAL A 134 1.78 -3.86 -6.64
C VAL A 134 2.29 -2.65 -7.41
N VAL A 135 2.81 -1.63 -6.72
CA VAL A 135 3.37 -0.45 -7.40
C VAL A 135 4.52 -0.86 -8.31
N GLU A 136 5.48 -1.63 -7.80
CA GLU A 136 6.67 -2.05 -8.56
C GLU A 136 6.34 -3.00 -9.71
N ASN A 137 5.51 -4.02 -9.46
CA ASN A 137 5.19 -5.02 -10.47
C ASN A 137 4.20 -4.49 -11.53
N CYS A 138 3.54 -3.35 -11.29
CA CYS A 138 2.60 -2.73 -12.23
C CYS A 138 3.15 -1.49 -12.94
N GLY A 139 4.47 -1.26 -12.88
CA GLY A 139 5.18 -0.25 -13.67
C GLY A 139 5.61 1.00 -12.91
N GLY A 140 5.39 1.05 -11.60
CA GLY A 140 5.87 2.12 -10.72
C GLY A 140 7.35 1.99 -10.36
N LEU A 141 7.84 2.93 -9.56
CA LEU A 141 9.22 2.92 -9.07
C LEU A 141 9.38 2.00 -7.86
N GLU A 142 10.63 1.65 -7.55
CA GLU A 142 10.96 0.96 -6.31
C GLU A 142 10.54 1.79 -5.10
N MET A 143 9.84 1.13 -4.17
CA MET A 143 9.40 1.74 -2.93
C MET A 143 10.22 1.23 -1.73
N PRO A 144 10.66 2.12 -0.83
CA PRO A 144 11.28 1.70 0.41
C PRO A 144 10.25 0.96 1.27
N PHE A 145 10.63 -0.21 1.78
CA PHE A 145 9.81 -0.99 2.69
C PHE A 145 10.42 -0.99 4.09
N ARG A 146 9.63 -0.67 5.11
CA ARG A 146 9.95 -0.85 6.52
C ARG A 146 8.99 -1.87 7.12
N GLY A 147 9.44 -2.70 8.05
CA GLY A 147 8.57 -3.61 8.80
C GLY A 147 8.38 -3.18 10.25
N GLY A 148 7.70 -4.02 11.03
CA GLY A 148 7.48 -3.81 12.46
C GLY A 148 6.12 -3.21 12.81
N ARG A 149 5.15 -3.25 11.88
CA ARG A 149 3.76 -2.88 12.17
C ARG A 149 3.16 -3.83 13.22
N ILE A 150 2.24 -3.30 14.01
CA ILE A 150 1.52 -4.07 15.02
C ILE A 150 0.10 -4.29 14.53
N ASP A 151 -0.24 -5.56 14.38
CA ASP A 151 -1.58 -5.99 13.98
C ASP A 151 -2.65 -5.57 15.01
N ALA A 152 -3.69 -4.89 14.55
CA ALA A 152 -4.85 -4.49 15.36
C ALA A 152 -5.59 -5.71 15.91
N THR A 153 -6.00 -5.64 17.16
CA THR A 153 -6.77 -6.72 17.81
C THR A 153 -8.28 -6.52 17.73
N GLU A 154 -8.72 -5.35 17.27
CA GLU A 154 -10.12 -4.94 17.13
C GLU A 154 -10.29 -3.96 15.96
N PRO A 155 -11.52 -3.73 15.47
CA PRO A 155 -11.79 -2.73 14.42
C PRO A 155 -11.41 -1.32 14.86
N ASN A 156 -10.90 -0.50 13.93
CA ASN A 156 -10.62 0.92 14.18
C ASN A 156 -11.86 1.78 14.01
N ALA A 157 -11.80 3.07 14.39
CA ALA A 157 -12.90 4.01 14.19
C ALA A 157 -13.13 4.33 12.69
N PRO A 158 -14.34 4.78 12.29
CA PRO A 158 -14.57 5.27 10.93
C PRO A 158 -13.66 6.45 10.57
N GLY A 159 -13.38 6.63 9.28
CA GLY A 159 -12.46 7.68 8.83
C GLY A 159 -12.19 7.73 7.33
N VAL A 160 -12.69 6.80 6.54
CA VAL A 160 -12.45 6.79 5.11
C VAL A 160 -13.33 7.87 4.45
N PRO A 161 -12.77 8.81 3.66
CA PRO A 161 -13.57 9.80 2.95
C PRO A 161 -14.51 9.15 1.93
N GLU A 162 -15.74 9.65 1.86
CA GLU A 162 -16.76 9.16 0.92
C GLU A 162 -16.97 10.16 -0.24
N PRO A 163 -17.32 9.70 -1.45
CA PRO A 163 -17.35 10.56 -2.64
C PRO A 163 -18.41 11.67 -2.58
N GLN A 164 -19.48 11.49 -1.80
CA GLN A 164 -20.55 12.47 -1.61
C GLN A 164 -20.21 13.61 -0.62
N GLN A 165 -19.10 13.51 0.10
CA GLN A 165 -18.70 14.53 1.07
C GLN A 165 -18.21 15.79 0.33
N ASP A 166 -18.33 16.95 0.99
CA ASP A 166 -17.82 18.20 0.43
C ASP A 166 -16.30 18.31 0.55
N LEU A 167 -15.73 19.24 -0.22
CA LEU A 167 -14.28 19.46 -0.26
C LEU A 167 -13.69 19.80 1.12
N ASP A 168 -14.39 20.58 1.94
CA ASP A 168 -13.92 20.93 3.29
C ASP A 168 -13.81 19.68 4.18
N SER A 169 -14.77 18.75 4.06
CA SER A 169 -14.74 17.46 4.75
C SER A 169 -13.60 16.57 4.24
N HIS A 170 -13.36 16.53 2.92
CA HIS A 170 -12.21 15.80 2.35
C HIS A 170 -10.89 16.36 2.88
N ILE A 171 -10.68 17.68 2.83
CA ILE A 171 -9.48 18.34 3.35
C ILE A 171 -9.30 18.04 4.84
N ALA A 172 -10.36 18.13 5.64
CA ALA A 172 -10.31 17.81 7.07
C ALA A 172 -9.98 16.33 7.33
N SER A 173 -10.49 15.41 6.50
CA SER A 173 -10.22 13.98 6.63
C SER A 173 -8.76 13.64 6.33
N PHE A 174 -8.21 14.14 5.22
CA PHE A 174 -6.78 13.95 4.90
C PHE A 174 -5.87 14.64 5.92
N ALA A 175 -6.24 15.82 6.43
CA ALA A 175 -5.50 16.47 7.51
C ALA A 175 -5.48 15.63 8.80
N ARG A 176 -6.59 14.97 9.15
CA ARG A 176 -6.66 14.02 10.28
C ARG A 176 -5.72 12.83 10.07
N GLN A 177 -5.56 12.38 8.84
CA GLN A 177 -4.64 11.31 8.45
C GLN A 177 -3.16 11.77 8.38
N GLY A 178 -2.88 13.07 8.50
CA GLY A 178 -1.51 13.62 8.43
C GLY A 178 -1.06 14.06 7.04
N PHE A 179 -2.00 14.28 6.12
CA PHE A 179 -1.75 14.70 4.75
C PHE A 179 -2.25 16.13 4.50
N THR A 180 -1.47 16.91 3.78
CA THR A 180 -1.86 18.25 3.33
C THR A 180 -2.88 18.18 2.19
N GLN A 181 -3.48 19.32 1.82
CA GLN A 181 -4.35 19.38 0.64
C GLN A 181 -3.62 18.97 -0.65
N THR A 182 -2.36 19.35 -0.82
CA THR A 182 -1.55 18.92 -1.98
C THR A 182 -1.29 17.41 -1.94
N ASP A 183 -0.99 16.86 -0.76
CA ASP A 183 -0.84 15.41 -0.59
C ASP A 183 -2.16 14.67 -0.90
N MET A 184 -3.32 15.21 -0.51
CA MET A 184 -4.64 14.67 -0.84
C MET A 184 -4.83 14.57 -2.35
N ILE A 185 -4.55 15.64 -3.11
CA ILE A 185 -4.65 15.64 -4.57
C ILE A 185 -3.74 14.55 -5.15
N GLY A 186 -2.49 14.50 -4.68
CA GLY A 186 -1.52 13.51 -5.12
C GLY A 186 -1.95 12.09 -4.81
N LEU A 187 -2.37 11.78 -3.58
CA LEU A 187 -2.79 10.44 -3.15
C LEU A 187 -4.00 9.94 -3.96
N VAL A 188 -4.99 10.80 -4.18
CA VAL A 188 -6.17 10.45 -4.99
C VAL A 188 -5.74 10.18 -6.43
N ALA A 189 -4.93 11.05 -7.05
CA ALA A 189 -4.43 10.82 -8.41
C ALA A 189 -3.60 9.52 -8.50
N CYS A 190 -2.67 9.31 -7.57
CA CYS A 190 -1.82 8.12 -7.53
C CYS A 190 -2.60 6.83 -7.31
N GLY A 191 -3.64 6.84 -6.47
CA GLY A 191 -4.52 5.69 -6.28
C GLY A 191 -5.42 5.43 -7.50
N HIS A 192 -5.93 6.49 -8.10
CA HIS A 192 -6.88 6.43 -9.22
C HIS A 192 -6.22 6.28 -10.60
N THR A 193 -4.90 6.10 -10.70
CA THR A 193 -4.27 5.58 -11.93
C THR A 193 -4.64 4.13 -12.21
N PHE A 194 -5.20 3.42 -11.20
CA PHE A 194 -5.69 2.05 -11.37
C PHE A 194 -7.19 1.97 -11.10
N GLY A 195 -7.84 1.02 -11.78
CA GLY A 195 -9.20 0.59 -11.44
C GLY A 195 -10.28 1.59 -11.82
N GLY A 196 -11.31 1.68 -10.97
CA GLY A 196 -12.52 2.43 -11.25
C GLY A 196 -13.63 2.17 -10.23
N VAL A 197 -14.81 2.68 -10.51
CA VAL A 197 -16.01 2.52 -9.68
C VAL A 197 -16.87 1.39 -10.24
N GLN A 198 -17.22 0.42 -9.39
CA GLN A 198 -18.09 -0.70 -9.76
C GLN A 198 -19.56 -0.33 -9.60
N HIS A 199 -20.38 -0.62 -10.62
CA HIS A 199 -21.84 -0.44 -10.55
C HIS A 199 -22.46 -1.18 -9.36
N ALA A 200 -22.03 -2.41 -9.09
CA ALA A 200 -22.56 -3.22 -8.00
C ALA A 200 -22.40 -2.58 -6.60
N ALA A 201 -21.31 -1.83 -6.40
CA ALA A 201 -21.04 -1.10 -5.17
C ALA A 201 -21.71 0.30 -5.16
N PHE A 202 -21.72 0.99 -6.32
CA PHE A 202 -22.17 2.37 -6.44
C PHE A 202 -23.08 2.59 -7.66
N PRO A 203 -24.31 2.04 -7.66
CA PRO A 203 -25.22 2.12 -8.82
C PRO A 203 -25.73 3.53 -9.09
N THR A 204 -25.56 4.45 -8.14
CA THR A 204 -25.90 5.87 -8.27
C THR A 204 -24.72 6.73 -8.73
N ILE A 205 -23.55 6.14 -8.97
CA ILE A 205 -22.37 6.81 -9.55
C ILE A 205 -22.09 6.25 -10.95
N VAL A 206 -22.21 4.94 -11.11
CA VAL A 206 -21.97 4.23 -12.37
C VAL A 206 -23.26 3.51 -12.75
N GLY A 207 -23.72 3.68 -13.99
CA GLY A 207 -24.83 2.91 -14.54
C GLY A 207 -24.37 1.54 -15.04
N GLU A 208 -25.31 0.64 -15.35
CA GLU A 208 -24.99 -0.64 -15.99
C GLU A 208 -24.28 -0.40 -17.33
N LEU A 209 -23.05 -0.90 -17.48
CA LEU A 209 -22.26 -0.71 -18.70
C LEU A 209 -22.65 -1.72 -19.78
N ASN A 210 -23.09 -2.92 -19.36
CA ASN A 210 -23.49 -4.01 -20.25
C ASN A 210 -22.38 -4.41 -21.25
N ASP A 211 -21.12 -4.31 -20.85
CA ASP A 211 -19.97 -4.71 -21.66
C ASP A 211 -19.66 -6.20 -21.44
N PRO A 212 -19.74 -7.06 -22.47
CA PRO A 212 -19.37 -8.48 -22.35
C PRO A 212 -17.91 -8.73 -21.92
N GLN A 213 -17.03 -7.74 -22.02
CA GLN A 213 -15.62 -7.83 -21.60
C GLN A 213 -15.38 -7.33 -20.17
N ASP A 214 -16.39 -6.72 -19.55
CA ASP A 214 -16.36 -6.26 -18.17
C ASP A 214 -17.52 -6.88 -17.41
N THR A 215 -17.24 -7.99 -16.73
CA THR A 215 -18.26 -8.71 -15.94
C THR A 215 -18.57 -8.02 -14.62
N GLN A 216 -17.89 -6.91 -14.31
CA GLN A 216 -17.98 -6.18 -13.04
C GLN A 216 -18.57 -4.77 -13.19
N ASP A 217 -18.91 -4.34 -14.42
CA ASP A 217 -19.45 -3.02 -14.75
C ASP A 217 -18.66 -1.89 -14.07
N VAL A 218 -17.36 -1.81 -14.37
CA VAL A 218 -16.39 -0.86 -13.81
C VAL A 218 -16.23 0.35 -14.72
N ALA A 219 -16.62 1.52 -14.25
CA ALA A 219 -16.25 2.77 -14.91
C ALA A 219 -14.85 3.20 -14.42
N HIS A 220 -13.89 3.14 -15.32
CA HIS A 220 -12.48 3.41 -15.02
C HIS A 220 -12.17 4.88 -14.77
N PHE A 221 -11.15 5.12 -13.94
CA PHE A 221 -10.68 6.46 -13.62
C PHE A 221 -9.83 7.08 -14.74
N ASP A 222 -9.17 6.27 -15.56
CA ASP A 222 -8.48 6.68 -16.78
C ASP A 222 -8.54 5.58 -17.85
N THR A 223 -7.95 5.83 -19.03
CA THR A 223 -7.96 4.87 -20.15
C THR A 223 -6.97 3.72 -20.02
N THR A 224 -6.04 3.77 -19.06
CA THR A 224 -4.95 2.80 -18.86
C THR A 224 -4.97 2.21 -17.45
N PHE A 225 -6.17 1.92 -16.94
CA PHE A 225 -6.50 1.49 -15.57
C PHE A 225 -5.76 0.27 -14.97
N VAL A 226 -4.81 -0.34 -15.70
CA VAL A 226 -3.95 -1.46 -15.28
C VAL A 226 -2.46 -1.11 -15.32
N HIS A 227 -2.13 0.13 -15.67
CA HIS A 227 -0.77 0.64 -15.81
C HIS A 227 -0.51 1.76 -14.81
N PHE A 228 0.68 1.74 -14.21
CA PHE A 228 1.15 2.85 -13.40
C PHE A 228 1.69 3.96 -14.32
N ASP A 229 0.84 4.91 -14.69
CA ASP A 229 1.20 6.05 -15.53
C ASP A 229 0.48 7.32 -15.08
N ASN A 230 0.63 8.43 -15.80
CA ASN A 230 0.03 9.70 -15.39
C ASN A 230 -1.27 10.04 -16.14
N ASN A 231 -1.96 9.06 -16.72
CA ASN A 231 -3.15 9.32 -17.55
C ASN A 231 -4.32 9.91 -16.78
N VAL A 232 -4.55 9.48 -15.54
CA VAL A 232 -5.49 10.14 -14.61
C VAL A 232 -5.28 11.66 -14.55
N ALA A 233 -4.03 12.14 -14.64
CA ALA A 233 -3.72 13.56 -14.64
C ALA A 233 -3.78 14.19 -16.03
N THR A 234 -3.21 13.55 -17.05
CA THR A 234 -3.18 14.10 -18.41
C THR A 234 -4.58 14.23 -19.01
N GLU A 235 -5.44 13.23 -18.81
CA GLU A 235 -6.82 13.23 -19.28
C GLU A 235 -7.70 14.22 -18.52
N TYR A 236 -7.46 14.40 -17.21
CA TYR A 236 -8.17 15.41 -16.42
C TYR A 236 -7.82 16.82 -16.92
N VAL A 237 -6.53 17.11 -17.11
CA VAL A 237 -6.05 18.43 -17.53
C VAL A 237 -6.44 18.76 -18.97
N SER A 238 -6.46 17.77 -19.87
CA SER A 238 -6.91 17.94 -21.26
C SER A 238 -8.42 18.06 -21.39
N GLY A 239 -9.19 17.68 -20.36
CA GLY A 239 -10.64 17.61 -20.39
C GLY A 239 -11.19 16.40 -21.17
N THR A 240 -10.39 15.35 -21.36
CA THR A 240 -10.80 14.11 -22.05
C THR A 240 -11.13 12.97 -21.09
N THR A 241 -10.96 13.16 -19.78
CA THR A 241 -11.21 12.10 -18.78
C THR A 241 -12.66 11.60 -18.80
N GLN A 242 -12.79 10.29 -18.64
CA GLN A 242 -14.06 9.60 -18.45
C GLN A 242 -14.27 9.18 -16.98
N ASN A 243 -13.42 9.64 -16.06
CA ASN A 243 -13.50 9.33 -14.64
C ASN A 243 -14.91 9.62 -14.11
N PRO A 244 -15.64 8.62 -13.57
CA PRO A 244 -17.00 8.79 -13.09
C PRO A 244 -17.10 9.74 -11.89
N LEU A 245 -16.01 9.98 -11.17
CA LEU A 245 -15.90 10.95 -10.06
C LEU A 245 -15.48 12.35 -10.55
N VAL A 246 -15.26 12.54 -11.85
CA VAL A 246 -15.03 13.85 -12.46
C VAL A 246 -16.21 14.30 -13.31
N VAL A 247 -16.64 13.43 -14.23
CA VAL A 247 -17.66 13.72 -15.25
C VAL A 247 -18.99 12.98 -15.00
N GLY A 248 -19.17 12.44 -13.79
CA GLY A 248 -20.40 11.77 -13.38
C GLY A 248 -21.62 12.68 -13.45
N PHE A 249 -22.79 12.06 -13.57
CA PHE A 249 -24.08 12.76 -13.74
C PHE A 249 -24.55 13.50 -12.48
N ASN A 250 -24.03 13.14 -11.30
CA ASN A 250 -24.32 13.79 -10.03
C ASN A 250 -23.08 14.53 -9.53
N ASP A 251 -23.09 15.86 -9.62
CA ASP A 251 -21.98 16.70 -9.16
C ASP A 251 -21.64 16.50 -7.67
N THR A 252 -22.59 16.04 -6.84
CA THR A 252 -22.34 15.77 -5.42
C THR A 252 -21.32 14.64 -5.21
N THR A 253 -21.33 13.63 -6.09
CA THR A 253 -20.43 12.46 -6.01
C THR A 253 -19.19 12.63 -6.88
N ASN A 254 -19.04 13.78 -7.54
CA ASN A 254 -17.86 14.09 -8.36
C ASN A 254 -16.70 14.57 -7.44
N SER A 255 -16.26 13.70 -6.52
CA SER A 255 -15.21 14.01 -5.54
C SER A 255 -13.88 14.38 -6.19
N ASP A 256 -13.47 13.63 -7.21
CA ASP A 256 -12.20 13.84 -7.90
C ASP A 256 -12.17 15.22 -8.57
N LYS A 257 -13.28 15.64 -9.21
CA LYS A 257 -13.41 17.00 -9.76
C LYS A 257 -13.17 18.09 -8.71
N GLN A 258 -13.74 17.91 -7.52
CA GLN A 258 -13.60 18.87 -6.43
C GLN A 258 -12.17 18.87 -5.87
N ILE A 259 -11.61 17.69 -5.60
CA ILE A 259 -10.27 17.50 -5.03
C ILE A 259 -9.20 18.00 -6.01
N PHE A 260 -9.20 17.52 -7.24
CA PHE A 260 -8.23 17.89 -8.28
C PHE A 260 -8.26 19.39 -8.61
N GLY A 261 -9.44 20.02 -8.53
CA GLY A 261 -9.63 21.45 -8.72
C GLY A 261 -9.26 22.33 -7.52
N SER A 262 -9.03 21.74 -6.34
CA SER A 262 -9.02 22.47 -5.08
C SER A 262 -7.83 23.42 -4.88
N ASP A 263 -6.78 23.28 -5.68
CA ASP A 263 -5.61 24.18 -5.72
C ASP A 263 -5.50 24.99 -7.03
N GLY A 264 -6.61 25.09 -7.80
CA GLY A 264 -6.61 25.73 -9.12
C GLY A 264 -5.97 24.86 -10.21
N ASN A 265 -6.00 23.53 -10.05
CA ASN A 265 -5.39 22.51 -10.89
C ASN A 265 -3.85 22.59 -10.94
N ALA A 266 -3.20 23.22 -9.96
CA ALA A 266 -1.75 23.40 -9.99
C ALA A 266 -1.03 22.05 -9.86
N THR A 267 -1.41 21.24 -8.88
CA THR A 267 -0.85 19.90 -8.66
C THR A 267 -1.13 18.99 -9.84
N MET A 268 -2.38 18.93 -10.32
CA MET A 268 -2.74 18.07 -11.45
C MET A 268 -2.02 18.44 -12.76
N ARG A 269 -1.83 19.74 -13.04
CA ARG A 269 -1.01 20.17 -14.20
C ARG A 269 0.44 19.69 -14.04
N SER A 270 1.03 19.86 -12.86
CA SER A 270 2.39 19.39 -12.59
C SER A 270 2.54 17.88 -12.78
N LEU A 271 1.55 17.09 -12.32
CA LEU A 271 1.52 15.64 -12.48
C LEU A 271 1.32 15.21 -13.95
N ALA A 272 0.49 15.94 -14.69
CA ALA A 272 0.27 15.71 -16.13
C ALA A 272 1.51 16.02 -16.98
N ASP A 273 2.26 17.07 -16.63
CA ASP A 273 3.39 17.55 -17.42
C ASP A 273 4.62 16.62 -17.39
N SER A 274 4.72 15.74 -16.38
CA SER A 274 5.89 14.88 -16.21
C SER A 274 5.54 13.50 -15.63
N PRO A 275 5.61 12.42 -16.44
CA PRO A 275 5.45 11.06 -15.94
C PRO A 275 6.44 10.71 -14.83
N SER A 276 7.68 11.17 -14.91
CA SER A 276 8.68 10.95 -13.86
C SER A 276 8.33 11.66 -12.55
N LEU A 277 7.74 12.87 -12.62
CA LEU A 277 7.28 13.57 -11.44
C LEU A 277 6.08 12.88 -10.82
N PHE A 278 5.14 12.40 -11.65
CA PHE A 278 4.03 11.59 -11.19
C PHE A 278 4.55 10.36 -10.43
N SER A 279 5.42 9.56 -11.04
CA SER A 279 5.90 8.34 -10.40
C SER A 279 6.68 8.59 -9.10
N SER A 280 7.53 9.62 -9.07
CA SER A 280 8.26 9.97 -7.84
C SER A 280 7.35 10.51 -6.74
N THR A 281 6.36 11.35 -7.09
CA THR A 281 5.36 11.86 -6.14
C THR A 281 4.54 10.72 -5.55
N CYS A 282 4.06 9.80 -6.38
CA CYS A 282 3.29 8.66 -5.92
C CYS A 282 4.11 7.71 -5.04
N THR A 283 5.37 7.49 -5.37
CA THR A 283 6.29 6.69 -4.54
C THR A 283 6.47 7.31 -3.15
N GLU A 284 6.67 8.64 -3.08
CA GLU A 284 6.79 9.36 -1.80
C GLU A 284 5.50 9.28 -0.98
N LEU A 285 4.35 9.57 -1.61
CA LEU A 285 3.06 9.61 -0.93
C LEU A 285 2.62 8.23 -0.46
N PHE A 286 2.76 7.20 -1.29
CA PHE A 286 2.46 5.83 -0.88
C PHE A 286 3.42 5.32 0.20
N THR A 287 4.70 5.72 0.17
CA THR A 287 5.63 5.41 1.27
C THR A 287 5.15 6.02 2.58
N ARG A 288 4.81 7.32 2.58
CA ARG A 288 4.26 7.99 3.76
C ARG A 288 2.95 7.36 4.24
N MET A 289 2.08 6.97 3.30
CA MET A 289 0.84 6.27 3.59
C MET A 289 1.10 4.95 4.33
N ILE A 290 1.92 4.07 3.78
CA ILE A 290 2.16 2.77 4.43
C ILE A 290 2.96 2.89 5.74
N ASP A 291 3.73 3.97 5.91
CA ASP A 291 4.47 4.26 7.15
C ASP A 291 3.63 5.03 8.20
N THR A 292 2.37 5.36 7.89
CA THR A 292 1.43 5.93 8.85
C THR A 292 0.87 4.83 9.75
N VAL A 293 1.36 4.76 10.98
CA VAL A 293 1.09 3.69 11.95
C VAL A 293 0.67 4.26 13.31
N PRO A 294 0.01 3.46 14.19
CA PRO A 294 -0.36 3.92 15.52
C PRO A 294 0.83 4.49 16.31
N SER A 295 0.56 5.50 17.14
CA SER A 295 1.56 6.12 18.00
C SER A 295 2.20 5.11 18.96
N GLY A 296 3.53 5.12 19.01
CA GLY A 296 4.32 4.17 19.80
C GLY A 296 4.75 2.92 19.04
N VAL A 297 4.21 2.68 17.84
CA VAL A 297 4.77 1.70 16.90
C VAL A 297 6.04 2.28 16.30
N GLN A 298 7.14 1.51 16.35
CA GLN A 298 8.40 1.89 15.75
C GLN A 298 8.73 0.94 14.60
N LEU A 299 8.71 1.49 13.39
CA LEU A 299 9.13 0.76 12.20
C LEU A 299 10.65 0.58 12.19
N THR A 300 11.09 -0.48 11.51
CA THR A 300 12.51 -0.71 11.23
C THR A 300 13.09 0.38 10.34
N ASP A 301 14.42 0.40 10.19
CA ASP A 301 15.04 1.01 9.02
C ASP A 301 14.52 0.35 7.72
N VAL A 302 14.76 0.99 6.59
CA VAL A 302 14.41 0.43 5.27
C VAL A 302 15.09 -0.93 5.13
N ILE A 303 14.30 -1.94 4.79
CA ILE A 303 14.75 -3.31 4.59
C ILE A 303 15.56 -3.35 3.28
N THR A 304 16.85 -3.66 3.41
CA THR A 304 17.75 -3.82 2.25
C THR A 304 18.14 -5.29 2.08
N PRO A 305 18.51 -5.72 0.86
CA PRO A 305 18.89 -7.11 0.62
C PRO A 305 20.09 -7.51 1.48
N ILE A 306 19.97 -8.63 2.21
CA ILE A 306 21.10 -9.20 2.94
C ILE A 306 22.10 -9.77 1.91
N PRO A 307 23.36 -9.27 1.86
CA PRO A 307 24.30 -9.66 0.79
C PRO A 307 24.65 -11.15 0.76
N ILE A 308 24.78 -11.78 1.93
CA ILE A 308 25.05 -13.21 2.06
C ILE A 308 24.11 -13.74 3.12
N LYS A 309 23.16 -14.58 2.70
CA LYS A 309 22.15 -15.16 3.59
C LYS A 309 22.31 -16.68 3.65
N PRO A 310 23.00 -17.22 4.67
CA PRO A 310 23.02 -18.65 4.92
C PRO A 310 21.61 -19.13 5.26
N ALA A 311 21.19 -20.25 4.66
CA ALA A 311 19.89 -20.87 4.90
C ALA A 311 20.09 -22.38 5.13
N ASN A 312 19.24 -22.99 5.95
CA ASN A 312 19.29 -24.43 6.25
C ASN A 312 20.69 -24.90 6.68
N VAL A 313 21.35 -24.12 7.56
CA VAL A 313 22.70 -24.42 8.03
C VAL A 313 22.67 -25.58 9.01
N GLU A 314 23.36 -26.65 8.68
CA GLU A 314 23.54 -27.84 9.50
C GLU A 314 24.99 -27.97 9.96
N LEU A 315 25.16 -28.29 11.24
CA LEU A 315 26.45 -28.53 11.86
C LEU A 315 26.55 -30.01 12.19
N THR A 316 27.56 -30.68 11.65
CA THR A 316 27.86 -32.08 12.00
C THR A 316 29.26 -32.16 12.60
N LEU A 317 29.36 -32.88 13.72
CA LEU A 317 30.62 -33.19 14.38
C LEU A 317 31.04 -34.61 13.98
N ALA A 318 32.18 -34.74 13.30
CA ALA A 318 32.75 -36.03 12.94
C ALA A 318 34.27 -35.98 13.07
N ASN A 319 34.85 -36.95 13.78
CA ASN A 319 36.31 -37.12 13.94
C ASN A 319 37.05 -35.82 14.31
N ASP A 320 36.64 -35.19 15.42
CA ASP A 320 37.19 -33.90 15.91
C ASP A 320 37.12 -32.72 14.91
N SER A 321 36.30 -32.84 13.85
CA SER A 321 36.07 -31.80 12.84
C SER A 321 34.61 -31.36 12.83
N ILE A 322 34.38 -30.05 12.72
CA ILE A 322 33.06 -29.45 12.51
C ILE A 322 32.87 -29.27 11.00
N ASN A 323 31.89 -29.96 10.42
CA ASN A 323 31.46 -29.71 9.05
C ASN A 323 30.19 -28.87 9.07
N VAL A 324 30.21 -27.79 8.28
CA VAL A 324 29.06 -26.90 8.09
C VAL A 324 28.50 -27.17 6.70
N PHE A 325 27.24 -27.57 6.63
CA PHE A 325 26.49 -27.73 5.38
C PHE A 325 25.36 -26.71 5.36
N GLY A 326 24.93 -26.30 4.18
CA GLY A 326 23.79 -25.40 4.05
C GLY A 326 23.70 -24.78 2.67
N GLN A 327 22.70 -23.93 2.51
CA GLN A 327 22.49 -23.11 1.32
C GLN A 327 22.98 -21.68 1.61
N VAL A 328 23.37 -20.97 0.56
CA VAL A 328 23.67 -19.54 0.64
C VAL A 328 22.87 -18.88 -0.46
N ARG A 329 21.98 -17.96 -0.10
CA ARG A 329 21.40 -17.05 -1.09
C ARG A 329 22.49 -16.03 -1.45
N PRO A 330 22.92 -15.97 -2.73
CA PRO A 330 23.83 -14.92 -3.18
C PRO A 330 23.15 -13.54 -3.08
N PRO A 331 23.90 -12.44 -3.19
CA PRO A 331 23.30 -11.11 -3.28
C PRO A 331 22.25 -11.10 -4.39
N ALA A 332 21.10 -10.45 -4.14
CA ALA A 332 20.19 -10.11 -5.22
C ALA A 332 20.98 -9.29 -6.25
N VAL A 333 21.06 -9.78 -7.49
CA VAL A 333 21.67 -9.01 -8.57
C VAL A 333 20.63 -7.97 -8.96
N GLU A 334 20.95 -6.69 -8.77
CA GLU A 334 20.14 -5.60 -9.33
C GLU A 334 19.96 -5.87 -10.84
N HIS A 335 18.72 -6.04 -11.28
CA HIS A 335 18.34 -6.20 -12.68
C HIS A 335 17.71 -4.92 -13.19
#